data_AF-A0A2E9JJD9-F1
#
_entry.id   AF-A0A2E9JJD9-F1
#
_cell.length_a   1.000
_cell.length_b   1.000
_cell.length_c   1.000
_cell.angle_alpha   90.00
_cell.angle_beta   90.00
_cell.angle_gamma   90.00
#
_symmetry.space_group_name_H-M   'P 1'
#
loop_
_entity.id
_entity.type
_entity.pdbx_description
1 polymer ?
#
loop_
_entity_poly.entity_id
_entity_poly.type
_entity_poly.pdbx_seq_one_letter_code
_entity_poly.pdbx_strand_id
1 'polypeptide(L)'
;MTTISFLRIAWQYLGRNSGSIAIAVLIGGLTLSVSHAHQQKTAVTRILFNPNTDNIEVMHRFFVHDAEHAATVVFGQRQTLMESAESRELFSNYVMNRFAVEATFANGERQQLALQYVGEEIDGQFLWVYQEIQQVTDISALTIVNTALRDVWPEQSNLVNIERENQILSLTFDGVREMLSISL
;
A
#
# COMPACT_ATOMS: atom_id res chain seq x y z
N MET A 1 -53.53 -2.91 65.57
CA MET A 1 -52.54 -2.33 66.49
C MET A 1 -51.84 -1.19 65.77
N THR A 2 -51.79 -0.02 66.43
CA THR A 2 -50.87 1.13 66.26
C THR A 2 -50.77 1.80 64.87
N THR A 3 -51.42 2.94 64.57
CA THR A 3 -51.26 4.37 64.98
C THR A 3 -50.26 5.21 64.16
N ILE A 4 -50.72 6.43 63.81
CA ILE A 4 -49.98 7.71 63.53
C ILE A 4 -49.59 7.89 62.05
N SER A 5 -49.72 9.03 61.35
CA SER A 5 -49.99 10.42 61.74
C SER A 5 -50.64 11.21 60.60
N PHE A 6 -51.33 12.28 61.00
CA PHE A 6 -51.72 13.45 60.23
C PHE A 6 -50.51 14.15 59.57
N LEU A 7 -50.70 14.73 58.38
CA LEU A 7 -50.84 16.19 58.23
C LEU A 7 -51.28 16.57 56.81
N ARG A 8 -52.42 17.27 56.73
CA ARG A 8 -52.77 18.18 55.64
C ARG A 8 -51.75 19.33 55.61
N ILE A 9 -51.36 19.79 54.43
CA ILE A 9 -51.36 21.21 54.06
C ILE A 9 -51.59 21.28 52.55
N ALA A 10 -52.65 21.98 52.17
CA ALA A 10 -52.97 22.32 50.79
C ALA A 10 -52.11 23.50 50.36
N TRP A 11 -51.54 23.44 49.15
CA TRP A 11 -51.25 24.64 48.38
C TRP A 11 -51.71 24.42 46.94
N GLN A 12 -52.62 25.31 46.55
CA GLN A 12 -53.15 25.47 45.20
C GLN A 12 -51.99 25.82 44.25
N TYR A 13 -52.03 25.34 43.00
CA TYR A 13 -52.44 26.18 41.88
C TYR A 13 -52.43 25.35 40.59
N LEU A 14 -53.56 25.49 39.89
CA LEU A 14 -53.87 25.17 38.50
C LEU A 14 -52.65 25.10 37.55
N GLY A 15 -52.62 24.06 36.71
CA GLY A 15 -51.71 24.06 35.56
C GLY A 15 -51.69 22.79 34.73
N ARG A 16 -52.59 22.73 33.74
CA ARG A 16 -52.38 22.15 32.39
C ARG A 16 -52.64 20.64 32.18
N ASN A 17 -53.79 20.41 31.54
CA ASN A 17 -54.15 19.37 30.56
C ASN A 17 -53.30 18.10 30.48
N SER A 18 -53.96 17.02 30.88
CA SER A 18 -53.66 15.62 30.58
C SER A 18 -53.72 15.36 29.07
N GLY A 19 -52.57 15.06 28.48
CA GLY A 19 -52.44 14.54 27.12
C GLY A 19 -51.31 13.52 27.10
N SER A 20 -51.63 12.33 26.65
CA SER A 20 -50.95 11.05 26.84
C SER A 20 -49.46 10.97 26.50
N ILE A 21 -48.81 10.03 27.21
CA ILE A 21 -47.48 9.46 27.02
C ILE A 21 -47.21 9.08 25.56
N ALA A 22 -46.11 9.56 24.99
CA ALA A 22 -45.44 8.94 23.86
C ALA A 22 -43.93 9.19 23.96
N ILE A 23 -43.22 8.28 24.66
CA ILE A 23 -41.77 8.18 24.52
C ILE A 23 -41.52 7.49 23.18
N ALA A 24 -41.29 8.29 22.14
CA ALA A 24 -40.83 7.79 20.85
C ALA A 24 -39.38 7.32 21.01
N VAL A 25 -39.22 6.01 21.21
CA VAL A 25 -37.93 5.32 21.13
C VAL A 25 -37.45 5.40 19.68
N LEU A 26 -36.51 6.31 19.42
CA LEU A 26 -35.79 6.47 18.17
C LEU A 26 -34.75 5.35 18.02
N ILE A 27 -35.22 4.12 17.75
CA ILE A 27 -34.36 3.05 17.20
C ILE A 27 -34.20 3.35 15.70
N GLY A 28 -33.33 4.30 15.39
CA GLY A 28 -32.83 4.51 14.04
C GLY A 28 -31.89 3.37 13.70
N GLY A 29 -32.27 2.54 12.72
CA GLY A 29 -31.49 1.38 12.31
C GLY A 29 -30.08 1.76 11.87
N LEU A 30 -29.08 1.33 12.63
CA LEU A 30 -27.74 1.13 12.08
C LEU A 30 -27.84 -0.04 11.10
N THR A 31 -28.08 0.25 9.82
CA THR A 31 -27.75 -0.70 8.77
C THR A 31 -26.24 -0.85 8.79
N LEU A 32 -25.76 -1.99 9.31
CA LEU A 32 -24.37 -2.40 9.19
C LEU A 32 -24.10 -2.61 7.70
N SER A 33 -23.65 -1.56 7.02
CA SER A 33 -23.05 -1.70 5.70
C SER A 33 -21.90 -2.67 5.87
N VAL A 34 -22.01 -3.86 5.28
CA VAL A 34 -20.88 -4.77 5.11
C VAL A 34 -19.84 -4.01 4.30
N SER A 35 -18.87 -3.43 4.99
CA SER A 35 -17.67 -2.89 4.36
C SER A 35 -16.94 -4.09 3.77
N HIS A 36 -17.07 -4.26 2.46
CA HIS A 36 -16.20 -5.12 1.69
C HIS A 36 -14.83 -4.44 1.58
N ALA A 37 -14.14 -4.33 2.72
CA ALA A 37 -12.72 -4.04 2.77
C ALA A 37 -11.98 -5.29 2.27
N HIS A 38 -12.12 -5.59 0.97
CA HIS A 38 -11.27 -6.58 0.33
C HIS A 38 -9.84 -6.09 0.54
N GLN A 39 -8.99 -6.94 1.13
CA GLN A 39 -7.60 -6.63 1.45
C GLN A 39 -6.93 -6.04 0.20
N GLN A 40 -6.56 -4.76 0.27
CA GLN A 40 -5.89 -4.09 -0.85
C GLN A 40 -4.52 -4.72 -1.04
N LYS A 41 -4.28 -5.27 -2.23
CA LYS A 41 -2.96 -5.75 -2.63
C LYS A 41 -2.05 -4.55 -2.89
N THR A 42 -0.86 -4.57 -2.31
CA THR A 42 0.10 -3.49 -2.48
C THR A 42 1.54 -4.00 -2.43
N ALA A 43 2.41 -3.33 -3.18
CA ALA A 43 3.84 -3.46 -3.10
C ALA A 43 4.47 -2.08 -2.95
N VAL A 44 5.65 -2.02 -2.31
CA VAL A 44 6.42 -0.78 -2.18
C VAL A 44 7.75 -0.97 -2.86
N THR A 45 8.16 -0.01 -3.67
CA THR A 45 9.51 0.10 -4.21
C THR A 45 10.15 1.38 -3.71
N ARG A 46 11.41 1.30 -3.28
CA ARG A 46 12.23 2.45 -2.94
C ARG A 46 13.33 2.57 -3.98
N ILE A 47 13.48 3.75 -4.56
CA ILE A 47 14.61 4.13 -5.42
C ILE A 47 15.42 5.14 -4.63
N LEU A 48 16.65 4.80 -4.26
CA LEU A 48 17.53 5.63 -3.46
C LEU A 48 18.72 6.08 -4.31
N PHE A 49 18.90 7.39 -4.43
CA PHE A 49 20.14 7.99 -4.93
C PHE A 49 21.14 8.03 -3.78
N ASN A 50 22.11 7.12 -3.76
CA ASN A 50 23.06 6.99 -2.67
C ASN A 50 24.19 8.04 -2.80
N PRO A 51 24.25 9.06 -1.92
CA PRO A 51 25.21 10.15 -2.04
C PRO A 51 26.65 9.74 -1.72
N ASN A 52 26.88 8.53 -1.20
CA ASN A 52 28.21 8.04 -0.85
C ASN A 52 28.88 7.27 -2.01
N THR A 53 28.07 6.71 -2.92
CA THR A 53 28.55 5.82 -3.99
C THR A 53 28.19 6.30 -5.39
N ASP A 54 27.30 7.30 -5.51
CA ASP A 54 26.66 7.72 -6.76
C ASP A 54 25.88 6.58 -7.46
N ASN A 55 25.54 5.53 -6.70
CA ASN A 55 24.70 4.45 -7.18
C ASN A 55 23.23 4.80 -6.98
N ILE A 56 22.39 4.22 -7.84
CA ILE A 56 20.94 4.18 -7.64
C ILE A 56 20.61 2.77 -7.14
N GLU A 57 20.09 2.68 -5.93
CA GLU A 57 19.64 1.44 -5.32
C GLU A 57 18.12 1.32 -5.47
N VAL A 58 17.64 0.17 -5.93
CA VAL A 58 16.22 -0.12 -6.08
C VAL A 58 15.86 -1.32 -5.22
N MET A 59 14.92 -1.10 -4.29
CA MET A 59 14.50 -2.08 -3.30
C MET A 59 13.01 -2.31 -3.45
N HIS A 60 12.60 -3.49 -3.90
CA HIS A 60 11.20 -3.88 -3.96
C HIS A 60 10.83 -4.68 -2.72
N ARG A 61 9.67 -4.39 -2.14
CA ARG A 61 9.14 -5.11 -0.97
C ARG A 61 7.75 -5.64 -1.27
N PHE A 62 7.59 -6.94 -1.13
CA PHE A 62 6.34 -7.67 -1.33
C PHE A 62 5.99 -8.48 -0.10
N PHE A 63 4.71 -8.67 0.19
CA PHE A 63 4.31 -9.72 1.14
C PHE A 63 4.65 -11.09 0.55
N VAL A 64 5.30 -11.96 1.32
CA VAL A 64 5.72 -13.29 0.85
C VAL A 64 4.54 -14.10 0.35
N HIS A 65 3.40 -14.08 1.05
CA HIS A 65 2.19 -14.78 0.62
C HIS A 65 1.66 -14.32 -0.74
N ASP A 66 1.76 -13.01 -1.03
CA ASP A 66 1.31 -12.45 -2.30
C ASP A 66 2.30 -12.80 -3.42
N ALA A 67 3.60 -12.71 -3.13
CA ALA A 67 4.65 -13.15 -4.05
C ALA A 67 4.51 -14.65 -4.39
N GLU A 68 4.30 -15.52 -3.40
CA GLU A 68 4.12 -16.97 -3.58
C GLU A 68 2.89 -17.28 -4.44
N HIS A 69 1.77 -16.61 -4.16
CA HIS A 69 0.55 -16.81 -4.94
C HIS A 69 0.75 -16.39 -6.40
N ALA A 70 1.31 -15.18 -6.62
CA ALA A 70 1.57 -14.70 -7.96
C ALA A 70 2.57 -15.56 -8.71
N ALA A 71 3.66 -15.98 -8.07
CA ALA A 71 4.64 -16.89 -8.66
C ALA A 71 3.97 -18.22 -9.05
N THR A 72 3.10 -18.76 -8.19
CA THR A 72 2.35 -19.99 -8.48
C THR A 72 1.44 -19.84 -9.71
N VAL A 73 0.73 -18.72 -9.81
CA VAL A 73 -0.15 -18.42 -10.95
C VAL A 73 0.67 -18.25 -12.23
N VAL A 74 1.74 -17.47 -12.19
CA VAL A 74 2.54 -17.12 -13.36
C VAL A 74 3.33 -18.31 -13.91
N PHE A 75 3.90 -19.14 -13.03
CA PHE A 75 4.75 -20.26 -13.42
C PHE A 75 4.01 -21.60 -13.52
N GLY A 76 2.71 -21.62 -13.19
CA GLY A 76 1.86 -22.81 -13.34
C GLY A 76 2.17 -23.97 -12.38
N GLN A 77 3.03 -23.75 -11.38
CA GLN A 77 3.41 -24.72 -10.37
C GLN A 77 3.58 -24.05 -9.03
N ARG A 78 3.28 -24.76 -7.94
CA ARG A 78 3.37 -24.22 -6.58
C ARG A 78 4.79 -23.75 -6.28
N GLN A 79 4.92 -22.51 -5.86
CA GLN A 79 6.17 -21.92 -5.39
C GLN A 79 6.14 -21.81 -3.86
N THR A 80 7.30 -22.04 -3.24
CA THR A 80 7.47 -21.93 -1.78
C THR A 80 8.67 -21.03 -1.50
N LEU A 81 8.43 -19.72 -1.47
CA LEU A 81 9.48 -18.71 -1.39
C LEU A 81 10.22 -18.75 -0.05
N MET A 82 9.55 -19.18 1.02
CA MET A 82 10.20 -19.33 2.33
C MET A 82 11.26 -20.43 2.36
N GLU A 83 11.07 -21.49 1.58
CA GLU A 83 11.88 -22.71 1.68
C GLU A 83 12.86 -22.86 0.51
N SER A 84 12.58 -22.26 -0.64
CA SER A 84 13.33 -22.47 -1.88
C SER A 84 14.00 -21.19 -2.38
N ALA A 85 15.34 -21.22 -2.44
CA ALA A 85 16.13 -20.16 -3.06
C ALA A 85 15.84 -20.04 -4.56
N GLU A 86 15.66 -21.17 -5.25
CA GLU A 86 15.29 -21.19 -6.66
C GLU A 86 13.93 -20.51 -6.90
N SER A 87 12.94 -20.74 -6.02
CA SER A 87 11.64 -20.06 -6.12
C SER A 87 11.80 -18.55 -5.92
N ARG A 88 12.68 -18.11 -5.01
CA ARG A 88 12.97 -16.69 -4.77
C ARG A 88 13.64 -16.04 -5.97
N GLU A 89 14.68 -16.65 -6.51
CA GLU A 89 15.36 -16.17 -7.73
C GLU A 89 14.39 -16.11 -8.93
N LEU A 90 13.54 -17.13 -9.09
CA LEU A 90 12.52 -17.16 -10.13
C LEU A 90 11.53 -16.00 -9.98
N PHE A 91 11.10 -15.68 -8.76
CA PHE A 91 10.24 -14.52 -8.50
C PHE A 91 11.00 -13.19 -8.69
N SER A 92 12.27 -13.09 -8.29
CA SER A 92 13.11 -11.91 -8.56
C SER A 92 13.20 -11.61 -10.06
N ASN A 93 13.41 -12.64 -10.88
CA ASN A 93 13.36 -12.50 -12.34
C ASN A 93 11.99 -12.01 -12.84
N TYR A 94 10.91 -12.46 -12.23
CA TYR A 94 9.57 -11.94 -12.54
C TYR A 94 9.44 -10.43 -12.24
N VAL A 95 10.00 -9.96 -11.12
CA VAL A 95 10.01 -8.55 -10.72
C VAL A 95 10.85 -7.72 -11.68
N MET A 96 12.05 -8.18 -12.01
CA MET A 96 12.98 -7.50 -12.94
C MET A 96 12.35 -7.26 -14.32
N ASN A 97 11.51 -8.17 -14.78
CA ASN A 97 10.82 -8.05 -16.07
C ASN A 97 9.56 -7.14 -16.03
N ARG A 98 9.19 -6.63 -14.85
CA ARG A 98 7.99 -5.81 -14.62
C ARG A 98 8.30 -4.46 -13.98
N PHE A 99 9.58 -4.14 -13.85
CA PHE A 99 10.06 -2.87 -13.35
C PHE A 99 11.15 -2.34 -14.26
N ALA A 100 10.98 -1.11 -14.73
CA ALA A 100 11.93 -0.47 -15.62
C ALA A 100 12.05 1.01 -15.28
N VAL A 101 13.24 1.55 -15.43
CA VAL A 101 13.52 2.97 -15.20
C VAL A 101 14.25 3.54 -16.39
N GLU A 102 13.71 4.61 -16.96
CA GLU A 102 14.38 5.45 -17.96
C GLU A 102 14.74 6.78 -17.28
N ALA A 103 15.98 7.21 -17.44
CA ALA A 103 16.47 8.50 -16.98
C ALA A 103 16.38 9.53 -18.10
N THR A 104 16.00 10.77 -17.75
CA THR A 104 16.27 11.95 -18.56
C THR A 104 17.39 12.74 -17.88
N PHE A 105 18.50 12.92 -18.57
CA PHE A 105 19.67 13.64 -18.08
C PHE A 105 19.53 15.15 -18.27
N ALA A 106 20.33 15.93 -17.55
CA ALA A 106 20.32 17.40 -17.62
C ALA A 106 20.63 17.96 -19.02
N ASN A 107 21.32 17.18 -19.87
CA ASN A 107 21.58 17.51 -21.28
C ASN A 107 20.39 17.20 -22.21
N GLY A 108 19.29 16.65 -21.69
CA GLY A 108 18.09 16.24 -22.44
C GLY A 108 18.16 14.83 -23.03
N GLU A 109 19.25 14.10 -22.87
CA GLU A 109 19.38 12.70 -23.29
C GLU A 109 18.46 11.80 -22.45
N ARG A 110 17.89 10.78 -23.10
CA ARG A 110 17.06 9.76 -22.45
C ARG A 110 17.73 8.41 -22.59
N GLN A 111 17.85 7.68 -21.48
CA GLN A 111 18.48 6.36 -21.45
C GLN A 111 17.69 5.41 -20.56
N GLN A 112 17.43 4.21 -21.08
CA GLN A 112 16.97 3.10 -20.26
C GLN A 112 18.10 2.69 -19.30
N LEU A 113 17.83 2.75 -18.00
CA LEU A 113 18.79 2.32 -17.00
C LEU A 113 18.85 0.78 -16.96
N ALA A 114 20.07 0.25 -16.96
CA ALA A 114 20.31 -1.19 -16.86
C ALA A 114 20.36 -1.58 -15.38
N LEU A 115 19.20 -1.87 -14.79
CA LEU A 115 19.09 -2.31 -13.41
C LEU A 115 19.72 -3.70 -13.22
N GLN A 116 20.82 -3.76 -12.49
CA GLN A 116 21.54 -5.00 -12.21
C GLN A 116 20.93 -5.68 -10.99
N TYR A 117 20.67 -6.98 -11.09
CA TYR A 117 20.23 -7.76 -9.94
C TYR A 117 21.35 -7.88 -8.91
N VAL A 118 21.04 -7.57 -7.65
CA VAL A 118 21.99 -7.68 -6.53
C VAL A 118 21.69 -8.91 -5.69
N GLY A 119 20.41 -9.19 -5.44
CA GLY A 119 19.97 -10.31 -4.63
C GLY A 119 18.59 -10.12 -4.06
N GLU A 120 18.19 -11.07 -3.22
CA GLU A 120 16.89 -11.11 -2.59
C GLU A 120 16.97 -11.71 -1.20
N GLU A 121 16.11 -11.27 -0.29
CA GLU A 121 16.05 -11.82 1.06
C GLU A 121 14.63 -11.82 1.61
N ILE A 122 14.39 -12.68 2.60
CA ILE A 122 13.16 -12.65 3.37
C ILE A 122 13.44 -12.05 4.74
N ASP A 123 12.69 -11.00 5.06
CA ASP A 123 12.68 -10.38 6.39
C ASP A 123 11.24 -10.39 6.93
N GLY A 124 11.01 -11.26 7.92
CA GLY A 124 9.70 -11.52 8.48
C GLY A 124 8.70 -12.00 7.43
N GLN A 125 7.66 -11.20 7.18
CA GLN A 125 6.60 -11.50 6.22
C GLN A 125 6.86 -10.92 4.82
N PHE A 126 8.02 -10.30 4.60
CA PHE A 126 8.34 -9.59 3.38
C PHE A 126 9.45 -10.29 2.59
N LEU A 127 9.26 -10.36 1.28
CA LEU A 127 10.34 -10.62 0.33
C LEU A 127 10.86 -9.28 -0.18
N TRP A 128 12.17 -9.11 -0.11
CA TRP A 128 12.90 -8.01 -0.70
C TRP A 128 13.62 -8.46 -1.96
N VAL A 129 13.58 -7.64 -3.01
CA VAL A 129 14.33 -7.84 -4.25
C VAL A 129 15.14 -6.58 -4.51
N TYR A 130 16.44 -6.73 -4.71
CA TYR A 130 17.39 -5.65 -4.82
C TYR A 130 17.97 -5.54 -6.22
N GLN A 131 17.95 -4.33 -6.77
CA GLN A 131 18.66 -3.99 -7.98
C GLN A 131 19.51 -2.73 -7.76
N GLU A 132 20.54 -2.55 -8.59
CA GLU A 132 21.43 -1.40 -8.51
C GLU A 132 21.81 -0.90 -9.90
N ILE A 133 22.05 0.40 -10.02
CA ILE A 133 22.76 1.00 -11.15
C ILE A 133 23.97 1.75 -10.60
N GLN A 134 25.15 1.47 -11.16
CA GLN A 134 26.40 2.05 -10.68
C GLN A 134 26.69 3.41 -11.30
N GLN A 135 27.13 4.35 -10.46
CA GLN A 135 27.77 5.61 -10.86
C GLN A 135 27.00 6.43 -11.92
N VAL A 136 25.72 6.73 -11.65
CA VAL A 136 24.87 7.52 -12.55
C VAL A 136 24.54 8.87 -11.93
N THR A 137 24.99 9.94 -12.59
CA THR A 137 24.78 11.32 -12.14
C THR A 137 23.92 12.12 -13.13
N ASP A 138 23.61 13.37 -12.78
CA ASP A 138 22.98 14.36 -13.66
C ASP A 138 21.60 13.98 -14.21
N ILE A 139 20.88 13.09 -13.52
CA ILE A 139 19.48 12.79 -13.82
C ILE A 139 18.60 13.97 -13.38
N SER A 140 17.74 14.42 -14.28
CA SER A 140 16.76 15.50 -14.06
C SER A 140 15.32 15.01 -13.97
N ALA A 141 15.03 13.83 -14.50
CA ALA A 141 13.73 13.18 -14.38
C ALA A 141 13.84 11.66 -14.55
N LEU A 142 12.87 10.94 -14.01
CA LEU A 142 12.69 9.50 -14.20
C LEU A 142 11.36 9.23 -14.88
N THR A 143 11.35 8.25 -15.78
CA THR A 143 10.14 7.57 -16.25
C THR A 143 10.21 6.12 -15.76
N ILE A 144 9.23 5.71 -14.98
CA ILE A 144 9.21 4.41 -14.29
C ILE A 144 8.03 3.59 -14.80
N VAL A 145 8.29 2.32 -15.12
CA VAL A 145 7.29 1.29 -15.35
C VAL A 145 7.21 0.40 -14.12
N ASN A 146 6.01 0.15 -13.61
CA ASN A 146 5.80 -0.80 -12.53
C ASN A 146 4.48 -1.58 -12.70
N THR A 147 4.62 -2.84 -13.09
CA THR A 147 3.51 -3.79 -13.29
C THR A 147 3.63 -5.02 -12.39
N ALA A 148 4.58 -5.05 -11.46
CA ALA A 148 4.80 -6.20 -10.58
C ALA A 148 3.52 -6.54 -9.81
N LEU A 149 3.12 -7.82 -9.86
CA LEU A 149 1.89 -8.41 -9.32
C LEU A 149 0.56 -7.90 -9.91
N ARG A 150 0.58 -6.89 -10.78
CA ARG A 150 -0.64 -6.29 -11.35
C ARG A 150 -1.22 -7.08 -12.52
N ASP A 151 -0.43 -7.94 -13.14
CA ASP A 151 -0.90 -8.96 -14.08
C ASP A 151 -1.66 -10.11 -13.40
N VAL A 152 -1.43 -10.32 -12.09
CA VAL A 152 -2.17 -11.28 -11.26
C VAL A 152 -3.38 -10.60 -10.60
N TRP A 153 -3.21 -9.37 -10.12
CA TRP A 153 -4.26 -8.57 -9.49
C TRP A 153 -4.36 -7.17 -10.12
N PRO A 154 -5.25 -6.96 -11.11
CA PRO A 154 -5.38 -5.65 -11.78
C PRO A 154 -5.72 -4.48 -10.85
N GLU A 155 -6.39 -4.75 -9.73
CA GLU A 155 -6.74 -3.74 -8.71
C GLU A 155 -5.59 -3.44 -7.73
N GLN A 156 -4.45 -4.11 -7.85
CA GLN A 156 -3.28 -3.86 -7.00
C GLN A 156 -2.71 -2.46 -7.23
N SER A 157 -2.29 -1.81 -6.14
CA SER A 157 -1.64 -0.51 -6.14
C SER A 157 -0.18 -0.62 -5.68
N ASN A 158 0.76 -0.23 -6.53
CA ASN A 158 2.19 -0.21 -6.22
C ASN A 158 2.65 1.23 -5.94
N LEU A 159 3.30 1.44 -4.80
CA LEU A 159 3.91 2.72 -4.44
C LEU A 159 5.40 2.67 -4.77
N VAL A 160 5.89 3.68 -5.50
CA VAL A 160 7.32 3.91 -5.71
C VAL A 160 7.70 5.20 -5.00
N ASN A 161 8.63 5.10 -4.05
CA ASN A 161 9.24 6.26 -3.40
C ASN A 161 10.63 6.48 -4.00
N ILE A 162 10.89 7.69 -4.46
CA ILE A 162 12.17 8.13 -5.00
C ILE A 162 12.79 9.07 -3.97
N GLU A 163 13.98 8.70 -3.50
CA GLU A 163 14.70 9.41 -2.44
C GLU A 163 16.00 9.99 -2.97
N ARG A 164 16.12 11.32 -2.90
CA ARG A 164 17.30 12.08 -3.31
C ARG A 164 17.46 13.30 -2.41
N GLU A 165 18.66 13.53 -1.88
CA GLU A 165 18.99 14.73 -1.09
C GLU A 165 17.97 15.04 0.03
N ASN A 166 17.58 14.01 0.79
CA ASN A 166 16.57 14.09 1.87
C ASN A 166 15.14 14.45 1.43
N GLN A 167 14.87 14.48 0.12
CA GLN A 167 13.52 14.61 -0.43
C GLN A 167 12.97 13.24 -0.81
N ILE A 168 11.66 13.08 -0.62
CA ILE A 168 10.92 11.88 -1.05
C ILE A 168 9.84 12.32 -2.02
N LEU A 169 9.90 11.78 -3.22
CA LEU A 169 8.88 11.91 -4.26
C LEU A 169 8.18 10.57 -4.42
N SER A 170 6.86 10.57 -4.61
CA SER A 170 6.07 9.34 -4.65
C SER A 170 5.26 9.22 -5.95
N LEU A 171 5.26 8.02 -6.53
CA LEU A 171 4.42 7.63 -7.65
C LEU A 171 3.56 6.43 -7.25
N THR A 172 2.26 6.51 -7.51
CA THR A 172 1.31 5.42 -7.27
C THR A 172 0.83 4.84 -8.59
N PHE A 173 1.07 3.55 -8.79
CA PHE A 173 0.74 2.76 -9.96
C PHE A 173 -0.48 1.89 -9.65
N ASP A 174 -1.64 2.26 -10.19
CA ASP A 174 -2.92 1.57 -10.01
C ASP A 174 -3.75 1.64 -11.30
N GLY A 175 -4.85 0.87 -11.36
CA GLY A 175 -5.73 0.82 -12.52
C GLY A 175 -4.95 0.56 -13.81
N VAL A 176 -5.02 1.48 -14.77
CA VAL A 176 -4.32 1.41 -16.07
C VAL A 176 -2.95 2.10 -16.08
N ARG A 177 -2.52 2.70 -14.96
CA ARG A 177 -1.28 3.50 -14.89
C ARG A 177 -0.07 2.59 -14.71
N GLU A 178 0.51 2.11 -15.79
CA GLU A 178 1.70 1.24 -15.75
C GLU A 178 3.02 2.01 -15.84
N MET A 179 2.99 3.20 -16.43
CA MET A 179 4.14 4.08 -16.64
C MET A 179 3.84 5.49 -16.13
N LEU A 180 4.75 6.06 -15.35
CA LEU A 180 4.65 7.42 -14.81
C LEU A 180 6.01 8.11 -14.85
N SER A 181 6.01 9.43 -15.03
CA SER A 181 7.22 10.25 -15.05
C SER A 181 7.23 11.26 -13.91
N ILE A 182 8.42 11.60 -13.41
CA ILE A 182 8.62 12.58 -12.34
C ILE A 182 9.93 13.33 -12.52
N SER A 183 9.91 14.64 -12.31
CA SER A 183 11.12 15.48 -12.25
C SER A 183 11.77 15.37 -10.87
N LEU A 184 13.10 15.34 -10.85
CA LEU A 184 13.93 15.25 -9.64
C LEU A 184 14.53 16.60 -9.26
#